data_AF-A0A8I1WKH3-F1
#
_entry.id   AF-A0A8I1WKH3-F1
#
_cell.length_a   1.000
_cell.length_b   1.000
_cell.length_c   1.000
_cell.angle_alpha   90.00
_cell.angle_beta   90.00
_cell.angle_gamma   90.00
#
_symmetry.space_group_name_H-M   'P 1'
#
loop_
_entity.id
_entity.type
_entity.pdbx_description
1 polymer ?
#
loop_
_entity_poly.entity_id
_entity_poly.type
_entity_poly.pdbx_seq_one_letter_code
_entity_poly.pdbx_strand_id
1 'polypeptide(L)' 'MIRRLKLIEGPARGIEKMVEEDRYCIDILIQVSAIQCALNAFNKELLARYIRSYVVDDIRNGKDEVV' A
#
# COMPACT_ATOMS: atom_id res chain seq x y z
N MET A 1 -8.17 6.07 -2.16
CA MET A 1 -7.79 4.63 -2.16
C MET A 1 -7.49 4.07 -3.54
N ILE A 2 -8.46 3.94 -4.45
CA ILE A 2 -8.23 3.38 -5.81
C ILE A 2 -7.09 4.11 -6.55
N ARG A 3 -7.06 5.45 -6.52
CA ARG A 3 -5.98 6.24 -7.13
C ARG A 3 -4.58 5.85 -6.63
N ARG A 4 -4.44 5.53 -5.33
CA ARG A 4 -3.15 5.13 -4.73
C ARG A 4 -2.75 3.71 -5.14
N LEU A 5 -3.72 2.80 -5.24
CA LEU A 5 -3.46 1.46 -5.78
C LEU A 5 -3.01 1.52 -7.25
N LYS A 6 -3.62 2.38 -8.07
CA LYS A 6 -3.19 2.59 -9.46
C LYS A 6 -1.75 3.10 -9.59
N LEU A 7 -1.25 3.84 -8.60
CA LEU A 7 0.15 4.29 -8.55
C LEU A 7 1.12 3.16 -8.22
N ILE A 8 0.65 2.04 -7.65
CA ILE A 8 1.45 0.84 -7.39
C ILE A 8 1.38 -0.13 -8.57
N GLU A 9 0.21 -0.21 -9.23
CA GLU A 9 -0.05 -1.09 -10.38
C GLU A 9 0.89 -0.81 -11.56
N GLY A 10 1.13 0.47 -11.89
CA GLY A 10 2.03 0.86 -12.98
C GLY A 10 3.47 0.37 -12.77
N PRO A 11 4.13 0.71 -11.65
CA PRO A 11 5.45 0.18 -11.32
C PRO A 11 5.52 -1.35 -11.28
N ALA A 12 4.49 -2.03 -10.75
CA ALA A 12 4.45 -3.50 -10.73
C ALA A 12 4.50 -4.10 -12.14
N ARG A 13 3.72 -3.53 -13.09
CA ARG A 13 3.77 -3.92 -14.51
C ARG A 13 5.10 -3.53 -15.17
N GLY A 14 5.76 -2.48 -14.69
CA GLY A 14 7.10 -2.11 -15.12
C GLY A 14 8.13 -3.18 -14.75
N ILE A 15 8.06 -3.72 -13.54
CA ILE A 15 8.98 -4.78 -13.07
C ILE A 15 8.83 -6.06 -13.91
N GLU A 16 7.60 -6.46 -14.24
CA GLU A 16 7.34 -7.60 -15.12
C GLU A 16 8.13 -7.49 -16.43
N LYS A 17 8.04 -6.34 -17.11
CA LYS A 17 8.81 -6.06 -18.32
C LYS A 17 10.32 -6.05 -18.09
N MET A 18 10.78 -5.47 -16.98
CA MET A 18 12.21 -5.45 -16.66
C MET A 18 12.78 -6.86 -16.49
N VAL A 19 11.99 -7.79 -15.96
CA VAL A 19 12.36 -9.21 -15.84
C VAL A 19 12.36 -9.88 -17.22
N GLU A 20 11.35 -9.64 -18.05
CA GLU A 20 11.29 -10.16 -19.43
C GLU A 20 12.46 -9.68 -20.29
N GLU A 21 12.92 -8.45 -20.06
CA GLU A 21 14.04 -7.80 -20.75
C GLU A 21 15.42 -8.15 -20.15
N ASP A 22 15.46 -9.04 -19.14
CA ASP A 22 16.67 -9.46 -18.41
C ASP A 22 17.50 -8.25 -17.90
N ARG A 23 16.81 -7.23 -17.40
CA ARG A 23 17.44 -6.01 -16.88
C ARG A 23 18.27 -6.29 -15.63
N TYR A 24 19.27 -5.45 -15.42
CA TYR A 24 20.17 -5.58 -14.28
C TYR A 24 19.42 -5.63 -12.95
N CYS A 25 19.72 -6.66 -12.15
CA CYS A 25 18.99 -6.96 -10.91
C CYS A 25 18.91 -5.76 -9.96
N ILE A 26 19.93 -4.91 -9.91
CA ILE A 26 19.93 -3.71 -9.06
C ILE A 26 18.83 -2.74 -9.46
N ASP A 27 18.56 -2.55 -10.75
CA ASP A 27 17.50 -1.66 -11.23
C ASP A 27 16.12 -2.21 -10.85
N ILE A 28 15.94 -3.53 -10.95
CA ILE A 28 14.71 -4.21 -10.53
C ILE A 28 14.50 -4.04 -9.02
N LEU A 29 15.55 -4.24 -8.22
CA LEU A 29 15.49 -4.07 -6.76
C LEU A 29 15.12 -2.64 -6.35
N ILE A 30 15.58 -1.62 -7.10
CA ILE A 30 15.19 -0.23 -6.89
C ILE A 30 13.69 -0.04 -7.12
N GLN A 31 13.14 -0.60 -8.20
CA GLN A 31 11.70 -0.51 -8.49
C GLN A 31 10.86 -1.27 -7.44
N VAL A 32 11.30 -2.45 -7.00
CA VAL A 32 10.66 -3.20 -5.91
C VAL A 32 10.62 -2.35 -4.64
N SER A 33 11.72 -1.69 -4.29
CA SER A 33 11.81 -0.81 -3.11
C SER A 33 10.84 0.37 -3.21
N ALA A 34 10.67 0.95 -4.40
CA ALA A 34 9.70 2.02 -4.64
C ALA A 34 8.25 1.54 -4.40
N ILE A 35 7.91 0.33 -4.86
CA ILE A 35 6.61 -0.30 -4.61
C ILE A 35 6.39 -0.53 -3.10
N GLN A 36 7.39 -1.03 -2.39
CA GLN A 36 7.32 -1.27 -0.95
C GLN A 36 6.98 0.03 -0.19
N CYS A 37 7.63 1.14 -0.55
CA CYS A 37 7.36 2.46 0.01
C CYS A 37 5.92 2.94 -0.27
N ALA A 38 5.45 2.76 -1.51
CA ALA A 38 4.09 3.14 -1.90
C ALA A 38 3.02 2.30 -1.18
N LEU A 39 3.25 0.98 -1.01
CA LEU A 39 2.39 0.08 -0.24
C LEU A 39 2.35 0.46 1.23
N ASN A 40 3.49 0.78 1.85
CA ASN A 40 3.53 1.25 3.23
C ASN A 40 2.73 2.55 3.42
N ALA A 41 2.81 3.49 2.48
CA ALA A 41 2.01 4.70 2.53
C ALA A 41 0.50 4.39 2.38
N PHE A 42 0.14 3.47 1.49
CA PHE A 42 -1.23 3.01 1.32
C PHE A 42 -1.79 2.36 2.59
N ASN A 43 -1.01 1.47 3.23
CA ASN A 43 -1.39 0.78 4.45
C ASN A 43 -1.67 1.75 5.59
N LYS A 44 -0.83 2.79 5.76
CA LYS A 44 -1.06 3.84 6.76
C LYS A 44 -2.38 4.57 6.53
N GLU A 45 -2.71 4.90 5.28
CA GLU A 45 -3.97 5.59 4.97
C GLU A 45 -5.19 4.68 5.17
N LEU A 46 -5.08 3.40 4.79
CA LEU A 46 -6.14 2.41 4.99
C LEU A 46 -6.42 2.21 6.48
N LEU A 47 -5.37 2.03 7.29
CA LEU A 47 -5.48 1.89 8.73
C LEU A 47 -6.11 3.14 9.36
N ALA A 48 -5.66 4.34 8.97
CA ALA A 48 -6.24 5.58 9.48
C ALA A 48 -7.72 5.73 9.12
N ARG A 49 -8.14 5.25 7.93
CA ARG A 49 -9.56 5.20 7.56
C ARG A 49 -10.32 4.19 8.42
N TYR A 50 -9.77 3.01 8.65
CA TYR A 50 -10.38 1.99 9.50
C TYR A 50 -10.61 2.52 10.93
N ILE A 51 -9.59 3.12 11.54
CA ILE A 51 -9.68 3.71 12.88
C ILE A 51 -10.78 4.78 12.93
N ARG A 52 -10.82 5.70 11.96
CA ARG A 52 -11.84 6.76 11.94
C ARG A 52 -13.26 6.27 11.74
N SER A 53 -13.46 5.23 10.93
CA SER A 53 -14.80 4.77 10.52
C SER A 53 -15.39 3.69 11.40
N TYR A 54 -14.56 2.92 12.11
CA TYR A 54 -15.04 1.77 12.87
C TYR A 54 -14.67 1.91 14.34
N VAL A 55 -13.42 2.24 14.65
CA VAL A 55 -12.96 2.33 16.04
C VAL A 55 -13.54 3.55 16.75
N VAL A 56 -13.56 4.73 16.11
CA VAL A 56 -14.16 5.94 16.73
C VAL A 56 -15.66 5.80 16.94
N ASP A 57 -16.36 5.17 15.99
CA ASP A 57 -17.81 4.96 16.09
C ASP A 57 -18.14 3.88 17.13
N ASP A 58 -17.36 2.81 17.23
CA ASP A 58 -17.53 1.78 18.28
C ASP A 58 -17.22 2.32 19.69
N ILE A 59 -16.17 3.12 19.86
CA ILE A 59 -15.88 3.82 21.13
C ILE A 59 -17.03 4.77 21.50
N ARG A 60 -17.55 5.55 20.53
CA ARG A 60 -18.69 6.46 20.78
C ARG A 60 -19.98 5.70 21.11
N ASN A 61 -20.14 4.49 20.61
CA ASN A 61 -21.27 3.61 20.89
C ASN A 61 -21.05 2.73 22.13
N GLY A 62 -19.97 2.95 22.90
CA GLY A 62 -19.73 2.29 24.19
C GLY A 62 -19.25 0.84 24.09
N LYS A 63 -18.69 0.42 22.94
CA LYS A 63 -18.07 -0.89 22.77
C LYS A 63 -16.56 -0.78 22.99
N ASP A 64 -16.13 -0.78 24.25
CA ASP A 64 -14.72 -0.66 24.66
C ASP A 64 -13.89 -1.95 24.47
N GLU A 65 -14.41 -2.99 23.79
CA GLU A 65 -13.71 -4.28 23.64
C GLU A 65 -12.66 -4.34 22.52
N VAL A 66 -12.30 -3.22 21.88
CA VAL A 66 -11.46 -3.25 20.66
C VAL A 66 -9.97 -2.95 20.88
N VAL A 67 -9.46 -3.10 22.11
CA VAL A 67 -8.02 -3.01 22.42
C VAL A 67 -7.46 -4.34 22.88
#